data_AF-A0A2I0HVF4-F1
#
_entry.id   AF-A0A2I0HVF4-F1
#
_cell.length_a   1.000
_cell.length_b   1.000
_cell.length_c   1.000
_cell.angle_alpha   90.00
_cell.angle_beta   90.00
_cell.angle_gamma   90.00
#
_symmetry.space_group_name_H-M   'P 1'
#
loop_
_entity.id
_entity.type
_entity.pdbx_description
1 polymer ?
#
loop_
_entity_poly.entity_id
_entity_poly.type
_entity_poly.pdbx_seq_one_letter_code
_entity_poly.pdbx_strand_id
1 'polypeptide(L)'
;MGDGSPMATYTVDEALTAMGFGRFQALVLAYAGMGWISEAMEMMLLSFIGPAVQSLWGLSAQEQSLITSIVFAGMLVGAYSWGIVSDKHGRRKGFLITAIVTAGGGFLSAFSPNYIWLIFLRCL
;
A
#
# COMPACT_ATOMS: atom_id res chain seq x y z
N MET A 1 -39.58 -17.40 -40.12
CA MET A 1 -38.84 -18.44 -39.37
C MET A 1 -37.72 -17.72 -38.64
N GLY A 2 -37.80 -17.68 -37.32
CA GLY A 2 -36.98 -16.81 -36.49
C GLY A 2 -35.50 -17.16 -36.55
N ASP A 3 -34.70 -16.18 -36.93
CA ASP A 3 -33.33 -16.01 -36.44
C ASP A 3 -33.42 -15.83 -34.92
N GLY A 4 -33.39 -16.97 -34.23
CA GLY A 4 -33.28 -17.08 -32.77
C GLY A 4 -31.88 -17.52 -32.39
N SER A 5 -30.85 -16.90 -32.98
CA SER A 5 -29.47 -17.09 -32.53
C SER A 5 -29.39 -16.55 -31.10
N PRO A 6 -29.26 -17.38 -30.05
CA PRO A 6 -29.13 -16.83 -28.71
C PRO A 6 -27.80 -16.07 -28.69
N MET A 7 -27.82 -14.75 -28.42
CA MET A 7 -26.60 -14.03 -28.13
C MET A 7 -25.91 -14.78 -26.99
N ALA A 8 -24.79 -15.44 -27.29
CA ALA A 8 -24.04 -16.22 -26.33
C ALA A 8 -23.71 -15.31 -25.14
N THR A 9 -24.47 -15.47 -24.07
CA THR A 9 -24.37 -14.67 -22.85
C THR A 9 -23.23 -15.29 -22.08
N TYR A 10 -22.01 -14.89 -22.41
CA TYR A 10 -20.83 -15.32 -21.68
C TYR A 10 -20.89 -14.74 -20.27
N THR A 11 -20.69 -15.59 -19.28
CA THR A 11 -20.40 -15.12 -17.93
C THR A 11 -19.02 -14.46 -17.93
N VAL A 12 -18.80 -13.50 -17.03
CA VAL A 12 -17.52 -12.76 -16.95
C VAL A 12 -16.35 -13.73 -16.76
N ASP A 13 -16.58 -14.82 -16.03
CA ASP A 13 -15.60 -15.89 -15.78
C ASP A 13 -15.27 -16.73 -17.02
N GLU A 14 -16.26 -17.07 -17.85
CA GLU A 14 -16.01 -17.78 -19.12
C GLU A 14 -15.26 -16.91 -20.12
N ALA A 15 -15.59 -15.61 -20.18
CA ALA A 15 -14.87 -14.66 -21.02
C ALA A 15 -13.42 -14.48 -20.56
N LEU A 16 -13.18 -14.38 -19.25
CA LEU A 16 -11.82 -14.31 -18.67
C LEU A 16 -11.02 -15.60 -18.92
N THR A 17 -11.66 -16.76 -18.76
CA THR A 17 -11.03 -18.07 -19.01
C THR A 17 -10.67 -18.24 -20.49
N ALA A 18 -11.55 -17.78 -21.39
CA ALA A 18 -11.30 -17.79 -22.83
C ALA A 18 -10.16 -16.82 -23.25
N MET A 19 -9.97 -15.70 -22.55
CA MET A 19 -8.90 -14.74 -22.85
C MET A 19 -7.52 -15.16 -22.29
N GLY A 20 -7.47 -15.99 -21.25
CA GLY A 20 -6.22 -16.51 -20.67
C GLY A 20 -5.30 -15.47 -20.02
N PHE A 21 -4.10 -15.89 -19.63
CA PHE A 21 -3.11 -15.02 -18.98
C PHE A 21 -2.31 -14.20 -20.02
N GLY A 22 -2.81 -13.01 -20.32
CA GLY A 22 -2.19 -12.11 -21.30
C GLY A 22 -1.10 -11.20 -20.72
N ARG A 23 -0.46 -10.43 -21.61
CA ARG A 23 0.55 -9.40 -21.26
C ARG A 23 0.02 -8.37 -20.24
N PHE A 24 -1.26 -8.04 -20.30
CA PHE A 24 -1.90 -7.13 -19.35
C PHE A 24 -1.92 -7.70 -17.92
N GLN A 25 -2.26 -8.98 -17.76
CA GLN A 25 -2.28 -9.62 -16.44
C GLN A 25 -0.87 -9.73 -15.85
N ALA A 26 0.14 -10.03 -16.68
CA ALA A 26 1.54 -10.00 -16.26
C ALA A 26 1.99 -8.59 -15.82
N LEU A 27 1.57 -7.53 -16.53
CA LEU A 27 1.86 -6.15 -16.14
C LEU A 27 1.19 -5.77 -14.81
N VAL A 28 -0.07 -6.13 -14.61
CA VAL A 28 -0.79 -5.87 -13.35
C VAL A 28 -0.13 -6.63 -12.19
N LEU A 29 0.25 -7.88 -12.41
CA LEU A 29 0.98 -8.68 -11.43
C LEU A 29 2.32 -8.05 -11.06
N ALA A 30 3.11 -7.62 -12.05
CA ALA A 30 4.36 -6.91 -11.80
C ALA A 30 4.14 -5.61 -11.02
N TYR A 31 3.10 -4.84 -11.37
CA TYR A 31 2.80 -3.58 -10.71
C TYR A 31 2.37 -3.76 -9.25
N ALA A 32 1.47 -4.70 -8.98
CA ALA A 32 1.05 -5.04 -7.63
C ALA A 32 2.20 -5.65 -6.81
N GLY A 33 3.00 -6.51 -7.45
CA GLY A 33 4.18 -7.12 -6.83
C GLY A 33 5.23 -6.09 -6.40
N MET A 34 5.49 -5.06 -7.20
CA MET A 34 6.38 -3.97 -6.82
C MET A 34 5.86 -3.22 -5.58
N GLY A 35 4.54 -2.96 -5.50
CA GLY A 35 3.95 -2.36 -4.30
C GLY A 35 4.14 -3.22 -3.06
N TRP A 36 3.92 -4.53 -3.19
CA TRP A 36 4.13 -5.47 -2.09
C TRP A 36 5.58 -5.52 -1.61
N ILE A 37 6.54 -5.51 -2.54
CA ILE A 37 7.97 -5.45 -2.22
C ILE A 37 8.29 -4.15 -1.48
N SER A 38 7.77 -3.01 -1.95
CA SER A 38 7.97 -1.71 -1.30
C SER A 38 7.46 -1.73 0.14
N GLU A 39 6.28 -2.29 0.38
CA GLU A 39 5.69 -2.38 1.73
C GLU A 39 6.49 -3.33 2.65
N ALA A 40 6.98 -4.45 2.11
CA ALA A 40 7.86 -5.35 2.85
C ALA A 40 9.20 -4.69 3.21
N MET A 41 9.77 -3.89 2.31
CA MET A 41 10.99 -3.12 2.57
C MET A 41 10.79 -2.09 3.69
N GLU A 42 9.65 -1.40 3.70
CA GLU A 42 9.31 -0.43 4.75
C GLU A 42 9.21 -1.11 6.13
N MET A 43 8.51 -2.26 6.21
CA MET A 43 8.45 -3.08 7.43
C MET A 43 9.84 -3.48 7.93
N MET A 44 10.74 -3.85 7.00
CA MET A 44 12.11 -4.20 7.33
C MET A 44 12.89 -2.99 7.87
N LEU A 45 12.72 -1.80 7.27
CA LEU A 45 13.38 -0.57 7.70
C LEU A 45 13.01 -0.19 9.13
N LEU A 46 11.74 -0.35 9.55
CA LEU A 46 11.31 -0.05 10.91
C LEU A 46 12.07 -0.84 11.98
N SER A 47 12.45 -2.08 11.67
CA SER A 47 13.24 -2.92 12.59
C SER A 47 14.63 -2.33 12.88
N PHE A 48 15.21 -1.59 11.94
CA PHE A 48 16.51 -0.94 12.08
C PHE A 48 16.39 0.49 12.63
N ILE A 49 15.34 1.20 12.26
CA ILE A 49 15.17 2.62 12.61
C ILE A 49 14.87 2.81 14.08
N GLY A 50 14.09 1.91 14.71
CA GLY A 50 13.79 1.99 16.14
C GLY A 50 15.06 2.12 17.01
N PRO A 51 15.97 1.13 16.97
CA PRO A 51 17.23 1.19 17.72
C PRO A 51 18.14 2.36 17.31
N ALA A 52 18.21 2.68 16.01
CA ALA A 52 19.06 3.77 15.52
C ALA A 52 18.62 5.13 16.10
N VAL A 53 17.32 5.41 16.06
CA VAL A 53 16.74 6.65 16.58
C VAL A 53 16.80 6.70 18.10
N GLN A 54 16.63 5.55 18.77
CA GLN A 54 16.79 5.45 20.22
C GLN A 54 18.18 5.92 20.69
N SER A 55 19.24 5.47 20.01
CA SER A 55 20.60 5.87 20.36
C SER A 55 20.93 7.32 20.01
N LEU A 56 20.31 7.87 18.95
CA LEU A 56 20.56 9.25 18.49
C LEU A 56 19.90 10.31 19.38
N TRP A 57 18.66 10.07 19.82
CA TRP A 57 17.88 11.03 20.62
C TRP A 57 17.70 10.61 22.08
N GLY A 58 18.31 9.51 22.51
CA GLY A 58 18.24 9.04 23.90
C GLY A 58 16.82 8.63 24.32
N LEU A 59 16.07 8.02 23.41
CA LEU A 59 14.66 7.69 23.64
C LEU A 59 14.48 6.53 24.63
N SER A 60 13.37 6.55 25.34
CA SER A 60 12.91 5.45 26.17
C SER A 60 12.49 4.23 25.32
N ALA A 61 12.46 3.04 25.93
CA ALA A 61 12.00 1.82 25.25
C ALA A 61 10.52 1.93 24.81
N GLN A 62 9.72 2.70 25.54
CA GLN A 62 8.33 3.00 25.22
C GLN A 62 8.21 3.88 23.98
N GLU A 63 9.08 4.87 23.82
CA GLU A 63 9.11 5.71 22.62
C GLU A 63 9.57 4.90 21.40
N GLN A 64 10.58 4.05 21.55
CA GLN A 64 10.99 3.15 20.47
C GLN A 64 9.83 2.27 19.97
N SER A 65 9.03 1.70 20.87
CA SER A 65 7.90 0.86 20.47
C SER A 65 6.76 1.65 19.83
N LEU A 66 6.54 2.90 20.27
CA LEU A 66 5.55 3.80 19.67
C LEU A 66 5.81 4.09 18.19
N ILE A 67 7.07 4.16 17.75
CA ILE A 67 7.41 4.34 16.31
C ILE A 67 6.83 3.20 15.48
N THR A 68 6.92 1.97 15.95
CA THR A 68 6.37 0.82 15.22
C THR A 68 4.85 0.74 15.38
N SER A 69 4.32 1.01 16.58
CA SER A 69 2.88 0.98 16.82
C SER A 69 2.09 1.99 16.00
N ILE A 70 2.63 3.22 15.81
CA ILE A 70 1.94 4.25 15.02
C ILE A 70 1.84 3.87 13.54
N VAL A 71 2.84 3.16 12.99
CA VAL A 71 2.79 2.67 11.61
C VAL A 71 1.64 1.69 11.43
N PHE A 72 1.50 0.72 12.34
CA PHE A 72 0.40 -0.23 12.29
C PHE A 72 -0.96 0.45 12.49
N ALA A 73 -1.04 1.46 13.36
CA ALA A 73 -2.25 2.25 13.53
C ALA A 73 -2.60 3.03 12.24
N GLY A 74 -1.61 3.66 11.61
CA GLY A 74 -1.74 4.34 10.33
C GLY A 74 -2.19 3.39 9.22
N MET A 75 -1.59 2.19 9.13
CA MET A 75 -2.00 1.14 8.20
C MET A 75 -3.45 0.72 8.41
N LEU A 76 -3.91 0.55 9.65
CA LEU A 76 -5.30 0.18 9.94
C LEU A 76 -6.29 1.24 9.46
N VAL A 77 -6.03 2.51 9.80
CA VAL A 77 -6.87 3.64 9.40
C VAL A 77 -6.82 3.85 7.89
N GLY A 78 -5.63 3.73 7.31
CA GLY A 78 -5.35 3.85 5.88
C GLY A 78 -6.05 2.77 5.08
N ALA A 79 -5.94 1.50 5.47
CA ALA A 79 -6.58 0.38 4.78
C ALA A 79 -8.10 0.54 4.73
N TYR A 80 -8.71 0.96 5.83
CA TYR A 80 -10.16 1.23 5.87
C TYR A 80 -10.54 2.40 4.96
N SER A 81 -9.86 3.54 5.10
CA SER A 81 -10.19 4.77 4.37
C SER A 81 -9.93 4.64 2.87
N TRP A 82 -8.74 4.16 2.51
CA TRP A 82 -8.34 3.96 1.12
C TRP A 82 -9.05 2.80 0.46
N GLY A 83 -9.50 1.79 1.19
CA GLY A 83 -10.39 0.74 0.67
C GLY A 83 -11.67 1.33 0.08
N ILE A 84 -12.37 2.17 0.86
CA ILE A 84 -13.60 2.85 0.42
C ILE A 84 -13.32 3.78 -0.77
N VAL A 85 -12.23 4.55 -0.72
CA VAL A 85 -11.86 5.47 -1.79
C VAL A 85 -11.53 4.71 -3.08
N SER A 86 -10.81 3.59 -2.97
CA SER A 86 -10.38 2.73 -4.08
C SER A 86 -11.58 2.08 -4.77
N ASP A 87 -12.57 1.64 -4.01
CA ASP A 87 -13.80 1.06 -4.55
C ASP A 87 -14.65 2.12 -5.28
N LYS A 88 -14.69 3.36 -4.78
CA LYS A 88 -15.48 4.45 -5.38
C LYS A 88 -14.82 5.15 -6.58
N HIS A 89 -13.51 5.38 -6.52
CA HIS A 89 -12.77 6.18 -7.52
C HIS A 89 -11.90 5.33 -8.46
N GLY A 90 -11.92 4.01 -8.27
CA GLY A 90 -11.19 3.03 -9.06
C GLY A 90 -9.85 2.62 -8.44
N ARG A 91 -9.60 1.30 -8.43
CA ARG A 91 -8.44 0.67 -7.78
C ARG A 91 -7.08 1.22 -8.20
N ARG A 92 -6.91 1.56 -9.49
CA ARG A 92 -5.64 2.09 -9.99
C ARG A 92 -5.30 3.45 -9.36
N LYS A 93 -6.28 4.34 -9.20
CA LYS A 93 -6.06 5.67 -8.60
C LYS A 93 -5.83 5.56 -7.11
N GLY A 94 -6.62 4.73 -6.42
CA GLY A 94 -6.43 4.45 -5.00
C GLY A 94 -5.00 3.99 -4.70
N PHE A 95 -4.55 2.95 -5.41
CA PHE A 95 -3.20 2.40 -5.25
C PHE A 95 -2.08 3.41 -5.54
N LEU A 96 -2.21 4.22 -6.60
CA LEU A 96 -1.19 5.23 -6.93
C LEU A 96 -1.10 6.33 -5.87
N ILE A 97 -2.24 6.79 -5.36
CA ILE A 97 -2.24 7.86 -4.35
C ILE A 97 -1.66 7.35 -3.04
N THR A 98 -2.04 6.15 -2.58
CA THR A 98 -1.45 5.55 -1.38
C THR A 98 0.06 5.36 -1.53
N ALA A 99 0.51 4.86 -2.68
CA ALA A 99 1.93 4.69 -2.95
C ALA A 99 2.70 6.01 -2.89
N ILE A 100 2.14 7.11 -3.43
CA ILE A 100 2.77 8.43 -3.38
C ILE A 100 2.79 8.98 -1.95
N VAL A 101 1.70 8.82 -1.20
CA VAL A 101 1.61 9.30 0.19
C VAL A 101 2.64 8.59 1.07
N THR A 102 2.67 7.25 1.02
CA THR A 102 3.62 6.45 1.82
C THR A 102 5.06 6.69 1.38
N ALA A 103 5.35 6.76 0.07
CA ALA A 103 6.70 7.08 -0.41
C ALA A 103 7.13 8.50 0.01
N GLY A 104 6.22 9.47 -0.04
CA GLY A 104 6.45 10.84 0.40
C GLY A 104 6.70 10.94 1.90
N GLY A 105 5.87 10.27 2.71
CA GLY A 105 6.03 10.18 4.17
C GLY A 105 7.36 9.55 4.56
N GLY A 106 7.69 8.40 3.95
CA GLY A 106 8.97 7.71 4.12
C GLY A 106 10.16 8.61 3.77
N PHE A 107 10.13 9.27 2.60
CA PHE A 107 11.20 10.17 2.17
C PHE A 107 11.36 11.39 3.10
N LEU A 108 10.26 12.04 3.46
CA LEU A 108 10.28 13.18 4.38
C LEU A 108 10.74 12.78 5.78
N SER A 109 10.49 11.54 6.21
CA SER A 109 10.94 11.05 7.51
C SER A 109 12.46 11.05 7.66
N ALA A 110 13.22 10.97 6.56
CA ALA A 110 14.68 11.08 6.58
C ALA A 110 15.16 12.49 6.97
N PHE A 111 14.32 13.51 6.76
CA PHE A 111 14.60 14.91 7.10
C PHE A 111 13.91 15.36 8.39
N SER A 112 13.36 14.42 9.18
CA SER A 112 12.60 14.77 10.38
C SER A 112 13.51 15.47 11.42
N PRO A 113 13.20 16.70 11.86
CA PRO A 113 14.04 17.43 12.80
C PRO A 113 13.83 16.99 14.26
N ASN A 114 12.67 16.40 14.56
CA ASN A 114 12.27 15.99 15.90
C ASN A 114 11.51 14.66 15.88
N TYR A 115 11.50 13.96 17.01
CA TYR A 115 10.80 12.69 17.21
C TYR A 115 9.30 12.73 16.85
N ILE A 116 8.60 13.82 17.21
CA ILE A 116 7.17 13.98 16.89
C ILE A 116 6.94 14.04 15.38
N TRP A 117 7.81 14.74 14.64
CA TRP A 117 7.74 14.79 13.18
C TRP A 117 8.01 13.43 12.55
N LEU A 118 8.94 12.66 13.10
CA LEU A 118 9.22 11.30 12.66
C LEU A 118 7.97 10.40 12.83
N ILE A 119 7.35 10.42 14.02
CA ILE A 119 6.11 9.65 14.29
C ILE A 119 5.01 10.02 13.30
N PHE A 120 4.76 11.33 13.10
CA PHE A 120 3.72 11.79 12.21
C PHE A 120 3.95 11.33 10.76
N LEU A 121 5.18 11.48 10.27
CA LEU A 121 5.54 11.10 8.91
C LEU A 121 5.51 9.58 8.69
N ARG A 122 5.77 8.78 9.73
CA ARG A 122 5.66 7.30 9.68
C ARG A 122 4.23 6.78 9.80
N CYS A 123 3.30 7.61 10.23
CA CYS A 123 1.88 7.27 10.27
C CYS A 123 1.22 7.33 8.87
N LEU A 124 1.80 8.08 7.94
CA LEU A 124 1.32 8.31 6.57
C LEU A 124 1.81 7.24 5.58
#